data_AF-A0AB38ALT6-F1
#
_entry.id   AF-A0AB38ALT6-F1
#
_cell.length_a   1.000
_cell.length_b   1.000
_cell.length_c   1.000
_cell.angle_alpha   90.00
_cell.angle_beta   90.00
_cell.angle_gamma   90.00
#
_symmetry.space_group_name_H-M   'P 1'
#
loop_
_entity.id
_entity.type
_entity.pdbx_description
1 polymer ?
#
loop_
_entity_poly.entity_id
_entity_poly.type
_entity_poly.pdbx_seq_one_letter_code
_entity_poly.pdbx_strand_id
1 'polypeptide(L)' 'MRARTARGYSQRQLAARVTALGQTMTATALSRIERTVRSCEIDDFVAIATALGAAPHTLLASSSRDRGQAERAET' A
#
# COMPACT_ATOMS: atom_id res chain seq x y z
N MET A 1 4.88 0.63 3.22
CA MET A 1 3.50 1.02 3.60
C MET A 1 3.43 1.66 4.98
N ARG A 2 3.28 2.99 5.04
CA ARG A 2 3.03 3.73 6.30
C ARG A 2 1.57 3.69 6.75
N ALA A 3 0.63 3.61 5.80
CA ALA A 3 -0.81 3.57 6.07
C ALA A 3 -1.26 2.34 6.86
N ARG A 4 -0.57 1.20 6.69
CA ARG A 4 -0.80 -0.03 7.45
C ARG A 4 -0.33 0.10 8.90
N THR A 5 0.89 0.57 9.12
CA THR A 5 1.47 0.72 10.46
C THR A 5 0.76 1.82 11.25
N ALA A 6 0.36 2.92 10.61
CA ALA A 6 -0.44 3.98 11.24
C ALA A 6 -1.80 3.49 11.78
N ARG A 7 -2.32 2.38 11.25
CA ARG A 7 -3.57 1.74 11.68
C ARG A 7 -3.34 0.50 12.55
N GLY A 8 -2.09 0.22 12.95
CA GLY A 8 -1.75 -0.91 13.82
C GLY A 8 -1.90 -2.29 13.18
N TYR A 9 -2.05 -2.39 11.85
CA TYR A 9 -2.22 -3.69 11.19
C TYR A 9 -0.89 -4.39 10.96
N SER A 10 -0.81 -5.68 11.31
CA SER A 10 0.23 -6.58 10.81
C SER A 10 0.00 -6.90 9.32
N GLN A 11 1.06 -7.32 8.62
CA GLN A 11 0.95 -7.75 7.21
C GLN A 11 -0.05 -8.92 7.06
N ARG A 12 -0.06 -9.85 8.02
CA ARG A 12 -1.02 -10.97 8.03
C ARG A 12 -2.46 -10.51 8.19
N GLN A 13 -2.73 -9.55 9.08
CA GLN A 13 -4.07 -9.01 9.29
C GLN A 13 -4.57 -8.26 8.05
N LEU A 14 -3.71 -7.48 7.39
CA LEU A 14 -4.10 -6.80 6.16
C LEU A 14 -4.36 -7.80 5.03
N ALA A 15 -3.50 -8.80 4.85
CA ALA A 15 -3.68 -9.85 3.86
C ALA A 15 -4.99 -10.63 4.05
N ALA A 16 -5.34 -10.96 5.31
CA ALA A 16 -6.60 -11.61 5.63
C ALA A 16 -7.81 -10.73 5.29
N ARG A 17 -7.75 -9.42 5.54
CA ARG A 17 -8.83 -8.48 5.19
C ARG A 17 -8.99 -8.32 3.68
N VAL A 18 -7.88 -8.23 2.93
CA VAL A 18 -7.93 -8.18 1.46
C VAL A 18 -8.49 -9.48 0.89
N THR A 19 -8.13 -10.63 1.47
CA THR A 19 -8.69 -11.94 1.10
C THR A 19 -10.19 -12.02 1.39
N ALA A 20 -10.66 -11.46 2.51
CA ALA A 20 -12.08 -11.40 2.82
C ALA A 20 -12.88 -10.51 1.86
N LEU A 21 -12.23 -9.57 1.15
CA LEU A 21 -12.84 -8.75 0.11
C LEU A 21 -12.91 -9.46 -1.25
N GLY A 22 -12.47 -10.72 -1.33
CA GLY A 22 -12.53 -11.55 -2.54
C GLY A 22 -11.21 -11.67 -3.29
N GLN A 23 -10.14 -10.97 -2.88
CA GLN A 23 -8.84 -11.03 -3.54
C GLN A 23 -7.83 -11.86 -2.76
N THR A 24 -7.46 -13.02 -3.31
CA THR A 24 -6.49 -13.94 -2.67
C THR A 24 -5.15 -13.23 -2.44
N MET A 25 -4.87 -12.84 -1.20
CA MET A 25 -3.68 -12.07 -0.85
C MET A 25 -2.94 -12.72 0.31
N THR A 26 -1.65 -12.99 0.10
CA THR A 26 -0.79 -13.55 1.16
C THR A 26 0.03 -12.46 1.84
N ALA A 27 0.43 -12.69 3.10
CA ALA A 27 1.31 -11.76 3.82
C ALA A 27 2.65 -11.54 3.09
N THR A 28 3.15 -12.58 2.42
CA THR A 28 4.38 -12.51 1.60
C THR A 28 4.19 -11.65 0.35
N ALA A 29 3.06 -11.80 -0.36
CA ALA A 29 2.72 -10.96 -1.49
C ALA A 29 2.66 -9.48 -1.06
N LEU A 30 1.97 -9.22 0.05
CA LEU A 30 1.88 -7.89 0.64
C LEU A 30 3.26 -7.33 1.01
N SER A 31 4.13 -8.13 1.65
CA SER A 31 5.49 -7.74 1.98
C SER A 31 6.32 -7.37 0.73
N ARG A 32 6.18 -8.10 -0.38
CA ARG A 32 6.86 -7.78 -1.65
C ARG A 32 6.32 -6.51 -2.30
N ILE A 33 5.01 -6.28 -2.23
CA ILE A 33 4.37 -5.02 -2.69
C ILE A 33 4.89 -3.85 -1.85
N GLU A 34 4.96 -4.00 -0.53
CA GLU A 34 5.48 -2.97 0.38
C GLU A 34 6.95 -2.61 0.12
N ARG A 35 7.73 -3.58 -0.36
CA ARG A 35 9.14 -3.44 -0.72
C ARG A 35 9.35 -3.03 -2.18
N THR A 36 8.27 -2.74 -2.93
CA THR A 36 8.30 -2.41 -4.37
C THR A 36 9.00 -3.47 -5.23
N VAL A 37 9.08 -4.71 -4.76
CA VAL A 37 9.68 -5.86 -5.47
C VAL A 37 8.67 -6.51 -6.41
N ARG A 38 7.38 -6.27 -6.19
CA ARG A 38 6.27 -6.76 -7.01
C ARG A 38 5.30 -5.61 -7.27
N SER A 39 4.99 -5.35 -8.53
CA SER A 39 3.86 -4.48 -8.91
C SER A 39 2.55 -5.16 -8.50
N CYS A 40 1.61 -4.39 -7.96
CA CYS A 40 0.25 -4.85 -7.71
C CYS A 40 -0.66 -4.35 -8.82
N GLU A 41 -1.66 -5.14 -9.18
CA GLU A 41 -2.69 -4.73 -10.14
C GLU A 41 -3.58 -3.64 -9.53
N ILE A 42 -4.36 -2.95 -10.37
CA ILE A 42 -5.30 -1.91 -9.91
C ILE A 42 -6.33 -2.49 -8.95
N ASP A 43 -6.83 -3.71 -9.22
CA ASP A 43 -7.79 -4.39 -8.34
C ASP A 43 -7.19 -4.72 -6.97
N ASP A 44 -5.93 -5.18 -6.95
CA ASP A 44 -5.19 -5.40 -5.70
C ASP A 44 -5.06 -4.10 -4.91
N PHE A 45 -4.76 -3.00 -5.61
CA PHE A 45 -4.59 -1.69 -5.00
C PHE A 45 -5.89 -1.17 -4.38
N VAL A 46 -7.01 -1.27 -5.10
CA VAL A 46 -8.33 -0.87 -4.59
C VAL A 46 -8.76 -1.75 -3.42
N ALA A 47 -8.51 -3.06 -3.49
CA ALA A 47 -8.81 -3.98 -2.38
C ALA A 47 -7.97 -3.66 -1.13
N ILE A 48 -6.69 -3.32 -1.28
CA ILE A 48 -5.82 -2.88 -0.18
C ILE A 48 -6.33 -1.55 0.42
N ALA A 49 -6.70 -0.57 -0.40
CA ALA A 49 -7.23 0.71 0.05
C ALA A 49 -8.53 0.51 0.85
N THR A 50 -9.43 -0.31 0.32
CA THR A 50 -10.71 -0.67 0.95
C THR A 50 -10.49 -1.39 2.27
N ALA A 51 -9.57 -2.36 2.32
CA ALA A 51 -9.22 -3.08 3.54
C ALA A 51 -8.65 -2.14 4.63
N LEU A 52 -7.95 -1.08 4.23
CA LEU A 52 -7.44 -0.02 5.10
C LEU A 52 -8.49 1.04 5.48
N GLY A 53 -9.70 0.99 4.90
CA GLY A 53 -10.73 2.02 5.09
C GLY A 53 -10.28 3.38 4.56
N ALA A 54 -9.52 3.40 3.46
CA ALA A 54 -8.98 4.59 2.85
C ALA A 54 -9.41 4.67 1.39
N ALA A 55 -9.61 5.87 0.86
CA ALA A 55 -9.84 6.02 -0.57
C ALA A 55 -8.53 5.73 -1.34
N PRO A 56 -8.55 5.03 -2.50
CA PRO A 56 -7.34 4.60 -3.21
C PRO A 56 -6.38 5.74 -3.53
N HIS A 57 -6.91 6.91 -3.89
CA HIS A 57 -6.11 8.11 -4.18
C HIS A 57 -5.30 8.61 -2.96
N THR A 58 -5.70 8.30 -1.72
CA THR A 58 -4.94 8.68 -0.52
C THR A 58 -3.66 7.86 -0.35
N LEU A 59 -3.60 6.68 -0.98
CA LEU A 59 -2.39 5.86 -1.03
C LEU A 59 -1.48 6.27 -2.20
N LEU A 60 -2.05 6.81 -3.29
CA LEU A 60 -1.30 7.38 -4.43
C LEU A 60 -0.84 8.81 -4.19
N ALA A 61 -1.49 9.53 -3.26
CA ALA A 61 -1.03 10.82 -2.77
C ALA A 61 0.26 10.57 -1.98
N SER A 62 1.34 10.35 -2.71
CA SER A 62 2.70 10.55 -2.24
C SER A 62 2.68 11.87 -1.50
N SER A 63 3.04 11.84 -0.22
CA SER A 63 3.33 13.06 0.51
C SER A 63 4.14 13.95 -0.43
N SER A 64 3.71 15.20 -0.60
CA SER A 64 4.43 16.26 -1.32
C SER A 64 5.93 16.41 -0.94
N ARG A 65 6.41 15.61 0.03
CA ARG A 65 7.82 15.45 0.42
C ARG A 65 8.68 14.66 -0.58
N ASP A 66 8.13 13.82 -1.44
CA ASP A 66 8.94 13.10 -2.45
C ASP A 66 9.32 14.02 -3.62
N ARG A 67 8.42 14.95 -3.99
CA ARG A 67 8.69 15.99 -5.00
C ARG A 67 9.82 16.95 -4.57
N GLY A 68 9.96 17.21 -3.27
CA GLY A 68 11.04 18.05 -2.73
C GLY A 68 12.42 17.37 -2.63
N GLN A 69 12.52 16.06 -2.89
CA GLN A 69 13.80 15.34 -2.91
C GLN A 69 14.35 15.19 -4.34
N ALA A 70 13.47 15.14 -5.36
CA ALA A 70 13.85 15.19 -6.77
C ALA A 70 14.47 16.55 -7.17
N GLU A 71 14.01 17.65 -6.56
CA GLU A 71 14.49 19.02 -6.87
C GLU A 71 15.81 19.41 -6.17
N ARG A 72 16.32 18.57 -5.25
CA ARG A 72 17.62 18.80 -4.57
C ARG A 72 18.78 17.96 -5.11
N ALA A 73 18.55 17.17 -6.16
CA ALA A 73 19.59 16.45 -6.89
C ALA A 73 20.12 17.24 -8.10
N GLU A 74 19.54 18.40 -8.41
CA GLU A 74 19.94 19.30 -9.49
C GLU A 74 20.33 20.68 -8.94
N THR A 75 21.34 20.74 -8.06
CA THR A 75 22.11 21.97 -7.77
C THR A 75 23.55 21.62 -7.46
#